data_AF-A0A948VX63-F1
#
_entry.id   AF-A0A948VX63-F1
#
_cell.length_a   1.000
_cell.length_b   1.000
_cell.length_c   1.000
_cell.angle_alpha   90.00
_cell.angle_beta   90.00
_cell.angle_gamma   90.00
#
_symmetry.space_group_name_H-M   'P 1'
#
loop_
_entity.id
_entity.type
_entity.pdbx_description
1 polymer ?
#
loop_
_entity_poly.entity_id
_entity_poly.type
_entity_poly.pdbx_seq_one_letter_code
_entity_poly.pdbx_strand_id
1 'polypeptide(L)' 'MTPSTPYEIVETRYSPKEKATLDFKGTLEQAKKRALEKARKNIGVRYAVFRQGSSVAEFQAYYRTTVKCPKCGEVIPIE' A
#
# COMPACT_ATOMS: atom_id res chain seq x y z
N MET A 1 21.28 6.79 -20.76
CA MET A 1 19.84 6.58 -20.53
C MET A 1 19.68 5.82 -19.23
N THR A 2 19.53 6.52 -18.11
CA THR A 2 19.17 5.88 -16.84
C THR A 2 17.70 5.51 -16.94
N PRO A 3 17.32 4.22 -16.85
CA PRO A 3 15.92 3.87 -16.84
C PRO A 3 15.32 4.43 -15.55
N SER A 4 14.53 5.49 -15.69
CA SER A 4 13.59 5.92 -14.66
C SER A 4 12.73 4.70 -14.36
N THR A 5 13.02 3.99 -13.28
CA THR A 5 12.21 2.83 -12.86
C THR A 5 11.04 3.38 -12.05
N PRO A 6 9.84 3.55 -12.64
CA PRO A 6 8.66 3.91 -11.86
C PRO A 6 8.33 2.73 -10.95
N TYR A 7 8.10 3.03 -9.69
CA TYR A 7 7.58 2.06 -8.75
C TYR A 7 6.10 1.81 -9.03
N GLU A 8 5.69 0.54 -9.02
CA GLU A 8 4.29 0.15 -9.18
C GLU A 8 3.70 -0.20 -7.83
N ILE A 9 2.43 0.14 -7.61
CA ILE A 9 1.73 -0.22 -6.37
C ILE A 9 0.62 -1.18 -6.74
N VAL A 10 0.68 -2.40 -6.23
CA VAL A 10 -0.36 -3.41 -6.43
C VAL A 10 -1.28 -3.39 -5.21
N GLU A 11 -2.56 -3.09 -5.43
CA GLU A 11 -3.60 -3.34 -4.45
C GLU A 11 -4.09 -4.78 -4.55
N THR A 12 -4.22 -5.45 -3.40
CA THR A 12 -4.77 -6.80 -3.28
C THR A 12 -5.89 -6.77 -2.25
N ARG A 13 -7.11 -6.93 -2.73
CA ARG A 13 -8.32 -7.13 -1.92
C ARG A 13 -8.51 -8.63 -1.71
N TYR A 14 -8.89 -9.01 -0.50
CA TYR A 14 -9.13 -10.42 -0.17
C TYR A 14 -10.61 -10.81 -0.20
N SER A 15 -11.54 -9.84 -0.23
CA SER A 15 -12.99 -10.08 -0.30
C SER A 15 -13.71 -8.89 -0.96
N PRO A 16 -14.05 -8.95 -2.26
CA PRO A 16 -13.71 -10.01 -3.22
C PRO A 16 -12.20 -10.07 -3.50
N LYS A 17 -11.70 -11.24 -3.94
CA LYS A 17 -10.28 -11.43 -4.27
C LYS A 17 -9.95 -10.70 -5.57
N GLU A 18 -9.45 -9.49 -5.46
CA GLU A 18 -9.14 -8.62 -6.59
C GLU A 18 -7.70 -8.11 -6.47
N LYS A 19 -6.98 -8.10 -7.59
CA LYS A 19 -5.65 -7.49 -7.67
C LYS A 19 -5.68 -6.43 -8.75
N ALA A 20 -5.29 -5.21 -8.40
CA ALA A 20 -5.16 -4.12 -9.36
C ALA A 20 -3.80 -3.44 -9.19
N THR A 21 -3.17 -3.09 -10.31
CA THR A 21 -1.98 -2.25 -10.30
C THR A 21 -2.44 -0.80 -10.41
N LEU A 22 -2.08 0.00 -9.42
CA LEU A 22 -2.30 1.44 -9.45
C LEU A 22 -1.30 2.04 -10.43
N ASP A 23 -1.80 2.82 -11.40
CA ASP A 23 -0.96 3.66 -12.24
C ASP A 23 -0.31 4.73 -11.35
N PHE A 24 0.94 4.48 -10.97
CA PHE A 24 1.74 5.38 -10.15
C PHE A 24 3.09 5.58 -10.83
N LYS A 25 3.47 6.85 -11.00
CA LYS A 25 4.76 7.27 -11.56
C LYS A 25 5.43 8.16 -10.53
N GLY A 26 6.39 7.61 -9.79
CA GLY A 26 7.09 8.33 -8.73
C GLY A 26 8.24 7.53 -8.12
N THR A 27 8.86 8.10 -7.09
CA THR A 27 9.98 7.50 -6.37
C THR A 27 9.52 6.45 -5.35
N LEU A 28 10.46 5.65 -4.83
CA LEU A 28 10.20 4.66 -3.78
C LEU A 28 9.53 5.29 -2.56
N GLU A 29 10.02 6.44 -2.10
CA GLU A 29 9.46 7.14 -0.94
C GLU A 29 8.02 7.58 -1.19
N GLN A 30 7.72 8.12 -2.38
CA GLN A 30 6.35 8.51 -2.72
C GLN A 30 5.44 7.29 -2.85
N ALA A 31 5.93 6.18 -3.42
CA ALA A 31 5.19 4.94 -3.52
C ALA A 31 4.88 4.33 -2.15
N LYS A 32 5.87 4.32 -1.24
CA LYS A 32 5.71 3.89 0.16
C LYS A 32 4.67 4.73 0.88
N LYS A 33 4.79 6.06 0.82
CA LYS A 33 3.84 6.97 1.47
C LYS A 33 2.42 6.77 0.94
N ARG A 34 2.26 6.67 -0.38
CA ARG A 34 0.96 6.48 -1.03
C ARG A 34 0.36 5.11 -0.72
N ALA A 35 1.15 4.04 -0.71
CA ALA A 35 0.70 2.70 -0.31
C ALA A 35 0.23 2.68 1.14
N LEU A 36 0.96 3.36 2.05
CA LEU A 36 0.60 3.45 3.46
C LEU A 36 -0.67 4.28 3.67
N GLU A 37 -0.81 5.43 3.02
CA GLU A 37 -2.04 6.24 3.07
C GLU A 37 -3.25 5.45 2.53
N LYS A 38 -3.08 4.73 1.43
CA LYS A 38 -4.12 3.89 0.83
C LYS A 38 -4.50 2.71 1.74
N ALA A 39 -3.52 2.05 2.36
CA ALA A 39 -3.76 0.96 3.29
C ALA A 39 -4.53 1.45 4.53
N ARG A 40 -4.18 2.62 5.08
CA ARG A 40 -4.90 3.21 6.22
C ARG A 40 -6.34 3.55 5.89
N LYS A 41 -6.60 3.98 4.65
CA LYS A 41 -7.94 4.33 4.17
C LYS A 41 -8.78 3.11 3.78
N ASN A 42 -8.15 2.01 3.36
CA ASN A 42 -8.81 0.80 2.88
C ASN A 42 -8.40 -0.41 3.74
N ILE A 43 -9.00 -0.49 4.92
CA ILE A 43 -8.81 -1.59 5.86
C ILE A 43 -9.22 -2.90 5.19
N GLY A 44 -8.42 -3.95 5.35
CA GLY A 44 -8.62 -5.24 4.68
C GLY A 44 -8.07 -5.30 3.25
N VAL A 45 -7.41 -4.25 2.76
CA VAL A 45 -6.74 -4.22 1.45
C VAL A 45 -5.23 -4.08 1.63
N ARG A 46 -4.46 -4.99 1.01
CA ARG A 46 -3.00 -4.96 1.03
C ARG A 46 -2.50 -4.10 -0.14
N TYR A 47 -1.56 -3.20 0.13
CA TYR A 47 -0.87 -2.42 -0.89
C TYR A 47 0.62 -2.78 -0.88
N ALA A 48 1.11 -3.32 -1.98
CA ALA A 48 2.51 -3.72 -2.13
C ALA A 48 3.19 -2.89 -3.23
N VAL A 49 4.37 -2.36 -2.92
CA VAL A 49 5.18 -1.56 -3.84
C VAL A 49 6.23 -2.46 -4.47
N PHE A 50 6.24 -2.51 -5.79
CA PHE A 50 7.20 -3.24 -6.59
C PHE A 50 8.02 -2.25 -7.41
N ARG A 51 9.31 -2.56 -7.59
CA ARG A 51 10.09 -1.91 -8.63
C ARG A 51 9.63 -2.48 -9.98
N GLN A 52 9.44 -1.65 -11.00
CA GLN A 52 9.04 -2.15 -12.32
C GLN A 52 9.95 -3.31 -12.79
N GLY A 53 9.34 -4.43 -13.16
CA GLY A 53 10.04 -5.64 -13.57
C GLY A 53 10.64 -6.49 -12.43
N SER A 54 10.43 -6.12 -11.17
CA SER A 54 10.83 -6.91 -10.00
C SER A 54 9.70 -7.81 -9.52
N SER A 55 10.02 -9.07 -9.22
CA SER A 55 9.09 -10.02 -8.61
C SER A 55 9.01 -9.88 -7.08
N VAL A 56 9.88 -9.07 -6.48
CA VAL A 56 9.95 -8.86 -5.02
C VAL A 56 9.41 -7.48 -4.68
N ALA A 57 8.49 -7.42 -3.71
CA ALA A 57 7.97 -6.17 -3.17
C ALA A 57 9.04 -5.48 -2.32
N GLU A 58 9.32 -4.21 -2.60
CA GLU A 58 10.21 -3.37 -1.79
C GLU A 58 9.53 -2.89 -0.50
N PHE A 59 8.19 -2.83 -0.50
CA PHE A 59 7.40 -2.42 0.65
C PHE A 59 6.00 -3.02 0.57
N GLN A 60 5.40 -3.30 1.72
CA GLN A 60 4.00 -3.68 1.81
C GLN A 60 3.36 -3.00 3.03
N ALA A 61 2.11 -2.57 2.86
CA ALA A 61 1.29 -2.07 3.95
C ALA A 61 -0.06 -2.80 3.91
N TYR A 62 -0.48 -3.33 5.05
CA TYR A 62 -1.74 -4.04 5.17
C TYR A 62 -2.32 -3.84 6.56
N TYR A 63 -3.45 -3.14 6.67
CA TYR A 63 -4.14 -3.01 7.95
C TYR A 63 -5.38 -3.90 7.93
N ARG A 64 -5.44 -4.88 8.83
CA ARG A 64 -6.54 -5.86 8.90
C ARG A 64 -7.79 -5.30 9.56
N THR A 65 -7.59 -4.44 10.55
CA THR A 65 -8.67 -3.88 11.33
C THR A 65 -8.26 -2.51 11.86
N THR A 66 -9.18 -1.84 12.55
CA THR A 66 -8.95 -0.57 13.21
C THR A 66 -9.26 -0.71 14.69
N VAL A 67 -8.41 -0.15 15.53
CA VAL A 67 -8.66 -0.01 16.97
C VAL A 67 -9.00 1.45 17.28
N LYS A 68 -10.01 1.67 18.11
CA LYS A 68 -10.29 3.00 18.66
C LYS A 68 -9.38 3.21 19.86
N CYS A 69 -8.53 4.23 19.83
CA CYS A 69 -7.68 4.59 20.95
C CYS A 69 -8.56 4.98 22.14
N PRO A 70 -8.46 4.29 23.30
CA PRO A 70 -9.32 4.57 24.45
C PRO A 70 -9.01 5.94 25.11
N LYS A 71 -7.82 6.50 24.85
CA LYS A 71 -7.35 7.74 25.48
C LYS A 71 -7.69 9.00 24.69
N CYS A 72 -7.61 8.96 23.35
CA CYS A 72 -7.88 10.11 22.48
C CYS A 72 -9.07 9.92 21.54
N GLY A 73 -9.66 8.71 21.48
CA GLY A 73 -10.80 8.41 20.61
C GLY A 73 -10.46 8.24 19.12
N GLU A 74 -9.20 8.41 18.73
CA GLU A 74 -8.72 8.28 17.35
C GLU A 74 -8.80 6.83 16.86
N VAL A 75 -9.21 6.65 15.60
CA VAL A 75 -9.30 5.33 14.97
C VAL A 75 -7.96 5.02 14.29
N ILE A 76 -7.23 4.04 14.82
CA ILE A 76 -5.89 3.68 14.39
C ILE A 76 -5.94 2.34 13.63
N PRO A 77 -5.51 2.30 12.36
CA PRO A 77 -5.35 1.05 11.62
C PRO A 77 -4.25 0.16 12.24
N ILE A 78 -4.53 -1.12 12.42
CA ILE A 78 -3.57 -2.12 12.92
C ILE A 78 -3.36 -3.26 11.91
N GLU A 79 -2.10 -3.68 11.79
CA GLU A 79 -1.61 -4.71 10.84
C GLU A 79 -1.86 -6.14 11.32
#